data_AF-A0A1Y4RCK8-F1
#
_entry.id   AF-A0A1Y4RCK8-F1
#
_cell.length_a   1.000
_cell.length_b   1.000
_cell.length_c   1.000
_cell.angle_alpha   90.00
_cell.angle_beta   90.00
_cell.angle_gamma   90.00
#
_symmetry.space_group_name_H-M   'P 1'
#
loop_
_entity.id
_entity.type
_entity.pdbx_description
1 polymer ?
#
loop_
_entity_poly.entity_id
_entity_poly.type
_entity_poly.pdbx_seq_one_letter_code
_entity_poly.pdbx_strand_id
1 'polypeptide(L)'
;MNVREFIKKYPENDFDMMTPGGFVYLTAEQAKELLAGGNVKADPCDPAYAIELDASLLLSERVLTAKWKGRLCHMMTDYMQESEEHKEVEGMEDHDREKRLIIKLKAGYETYIEGMMRKPVSEVIEMAPEISAAKLIYEEMSVEGAFTEYAAKLLQMENPFETLRNRWLSEQGGDHHEELDHLLWRMSEQDPTCNSVLNSEGIETSPAVKQEVAMC
;
A
#
# COMPACT_ATOMS: atom_id res chain seq x y z
N MET A 1 -20.22 -11.77 20.51
CA MET A 1 -19.66 -12.55 19.39
C MET A 1 -18.64 -13.52 19.96
N ASN A 2 -18.70 -14.79 19.56
CA ASN A 2 -17.73 -15.81 19.95
C ASN A 2 -16.63 -16.01 18.87
N VAL A 3 -15.58 -16.76 19.21
CA VAL A 3 -14.46 -17.05 18.31
C VAL A 3 -14.94 -17.74 17.02
N ARG A 4 -15.90 -18.66 17.10
CA ARG A 4 -16.47 -19.33 15.90
C ARG A 4 -17.08 -18.34 14.92
N GLU A 5 -17.92 -17.43 15.39
CA GLU A 5 -18.55 -16.38 14.59
C GLU A 5 -17.50 -15.42 14.02
N PHE A 6 -16.50 -15.08 14.84
CA PHE A 6 -15.41 -14.18 14.47
C PHE A 6 -14.59 -14.72 13.29
N ILE A 7 -14.11 -15.97 13.41
CA ILE A 7 -13.31 -16.62 12.36
C ILE A 7 -14.13 -16.74 11.07
N LYS A 8 -15.43 -17.08 11.18
CA LYS A 8 -16.32 -17.16 10.01
C LYS A 8 -16.49 -15.81 9.30
N LYS A 9 -16.46 -14.71 10.04
CA LYS A 9 -16.56 -13.36 9.47
C LYS A 9 -15.25 -12.94 8.77
N TYR A 10 -14.11 -13.41 9.25
CA TYR A 10 -12.77 -13.06 8.76
C TYR A 10 -11.97 -14.28 8.27
N PRO A 11 -12.46 -15.05 7.27
CA PRO A 11 -11.90 -16.37 6.94
C PRO A 11 -10.50 -16.35 6.30
N GLU A 12 -10.05 -15.19 5.83
CA GLU A 12 -8.76 -14.99 5.17
C GLU A 12 -7.69 -14.37 6.09
N ASN A 13 -8.04 -14.16 7.37
CA ASN A 13 -7.17 -13.56 8.36
C ASN A 13 -6.43 -14.63 9.18
N ASP A 14 -5.25 -14.26 9.64
CA ASP A 14 -4.53 -15.02 10.66
C ASP A 14 -4.92 -14.47 12.04
N PHE A 15 -4.89 -15.31 13.07
CA PHE A 15 -5.33 -14.96 14.42
C PHE A 15 -4.23 -15.26 15.44
N ASP A 16 -3.90 -14.26 16.25
CA ASP A 16 -3.04 -14.37 17.43
C ASP A 16 -3.92 -14.09 18.65
N MET A 17 -4.24 -15.15 19.39
CA MET A 17 -5.20 -15.13 20.50
C MET A 17 -4.48 -15.24 21.83
N MET A 18 -4.74 -14.29 22.73
CA MET A 18 -4.53 -14.47 24.15
C MET A 18 -5.81 -15.04 24.77
N THR A 19 -5.79 -16.34 25.05
CA THR A 19 -6.91 -17.08 25.64
C THR A 19 -6.68 -17.32 27.12
N PRO A 20 -7.71 -17.64 27.92
CA PRO A 20 -7.52 -18.09 29.30
C PRO A 20 -6.63 -19.35 29.41
N GLY A 21 -6.57 -20.17 28.35
CA GLY A 21 -5.77 -21.39 28.27
C GLY A 21 -4.33 -21.18 27.75
N GLY A 22 -3.95 -19.96 27.38
CA GLY A 22 -2.63 -19.63 26.82
C GLY A 22 -2.70 -18.98 25.44
N PHE A 23 -1.54 -18.83 24.80
CA PHE A 23 -1.45 -18.21 23.48
C PHE A 23 -1.81 -19.22 22.39
N VAL A 24 -2.63 -18.79 21.44
CA VAL A 24 -2.99 -19.61 20.29
C VAL A 24 -2.77 -18.80 19.03
N TYR A 25 -1.88 -19.29 18.16
CA TYR A 25 -1.71 -18.75 16.82
C TYR A 25 -2.39 -19.66 15.80
N LEU A 26 -3.22 -19.08 14.94
CA LEU A 26 -3.86 -19.75 13.82
C LEU A 26 -3.56 -19.01 12.53
N THR A 27 -3.06 -19.72 11.53
CA THR A 27 -3.19 -19.27 10.15
C THR A 27 -4.64 -19.36 9.69
N ALA A 28 -5.00 -18.65 8.61
CA ALA A 28 -6.32 -18.76 7.99
C ALA A 28 -6.73 -20.23 7.70
N GLU A 29 -5.79 -21.07 7.26
CA GLU A 29 -6.05 -22.49 7.00
C GLU A 29 -6.27 -23.29 8.30
N GLN A 30 -5.45 -23.06 9.33
CA GLN A 30 -5.65 -23.68 10.64
C GLN A 30 -6.98 -23.25 11.28
N ALA A 31 -7.41 -22.02 11.04
CA ALA A 31 -8.71 -21.53 11.50
C ALA A 31 -9.88 -22.25 10.81
N LYS A 32 -9.74 -22.59 9.52
CA LYS A 32 -10.70 -23.44 8.79
C LYS A 32 -10.73 -24.88 9.34
N GLU A 33 -9.56 -25.45 9.63
CA GLU A 33 -9.45 -26.77 10.26
C GLU A 33 -10.09 -26.82 11.66
N LEU A 34 -9.83 -25.80 12.48
CA LEU A 34 -10.45 -25.64 13.80
C LEU A 34 -11.99 -25.61 13.68
N LEU A 35 -12.53 -24.84 12.73
CA LEU A 35 -13.97 -24.78 12.47
C LEU A 35 -14.57 -26.13 12.05
N ALA A 36 -13.77 -27.00 11.44
CA ALA A 36 -14.13 -28.37 11.07
C ALA A 36 -13.98 -29.39 12.22
N GLY A 37 -13.51 -28.95 13.40
CA GLY A 37 -13.30 -29.78 14.58
C GLY A 37 -11.87 -30.30 14.75
N GLY A 38 -10.90 -29.75 14.01
CA GLY A 38 -9.48 -30.03 14.23
C GLY A 38 -8.99 -29.51 15.58
N ASN A 39 -8.07 -30.25 16.20
CA ASN A 39 -7.46 -29.84 17.47
C ASN A 39 -6.43 -28.73 17.23
N VAL A 40 -6.28 -27.84 18.21
CA VAL A 40 -5.30 -26.76 18.21
C VAL A 40 -4.43 -26.89 19.45
N LYS A 41 -3.17 -26.45 19.37
CA LYS A 41 -2.28 -26.39 20.53
C LYS A 41 -2.19 -24.96 21.05
N ALA A 42 -2.41 -24.80 22.35
CA ALA A 42 -2.12 -23.57 23.05
C ALA A 42 -0.68 -23.61 23.59
N ASP A 43 0.10 -22.57 23.32
CA ASP A 43 1.47 -22.41 23.80
C ASP A 43 1.46 -21.51 25.05
N PRO A 44 1.86 -22.02 26.24
CA PRO A 44 2.00 -21.22 27.45
C PRO A 44 3.32 -20.41 27.50
N CYS A 45 3.85 -20.00 26.34
CA CYS A 45 5.15 -19.34 26.11
C CYS A 45 6.39 -20.26 26.11
N ASP A 46 6.20 -21.58 26.15
CA ASP A 46 7.25 -22.58 25.94
C ASP A 46 6.64 -23.76 25.16
N PRO A 47 7.11 -24.02 23.92
CA PRO A 47 6.59 -25.09 23.07
C PRO A 47 6.67 -26.49 23.71
N ALA A 48 7.58 -26.69 24.67
CA ALA A 48 7.70 -27.95 25.41
C ALA A 48 6.48 -28.25 26.30
N TYR A 49 5.69 -27.22 26.62
CA TYR A 49 4.49 -27.30 27.45
C TYR A 49 3.20 -27.05 26.64
N ALA A 50 3.26 -27.08 25.32
CA ALA A 50 2.08 -26.88 24.48
C ALA A 50 0.97 -27.88 24.84
N ILE A 51 -0.21 -27.36 25.17
CA ILE A 51 -1.37 -28.13 25.62
C ILE A 51 -2.34 -28.27 24.44
N GLU A 52 -2.87 -29.47 24.21
CA GLU A 52 -3.99 -29.63 23.27
C GLU A 52 -5.23 -28.93 23.84
N LEU A 53 -5.76 -27.99 23.07
CA LEU A 53 -6.95 -27.24 23.41
C LEU A 53 -8.15 -27.84 22.67
N ASP A 54 -9.22 -28.09 23.42
CA ASP A 54 -10.47 -28.56 22.86
C ASP A 54 -11.05 -27.51 21.89
N ALA A 55 -11.29 -27.92 20.65
CA ALA A 55 -11.78 -27.03 19.60
C ALA A 55 -13.14 -26.39 19.96
N SER A 56 -14.02 -27.14 20.61
CA SER A 56 -15.33 -26.65 21.03
C SER A 56 -15.21 -25.60 22.13
N LEU A 57 -14.24 -25.77 23.05
CA LEU A 57 -13.94 -24.80 24.09
C LEU A 57 -13.49 -23.48 23.47
N LEU A 58 -12.40 -23.50 22.69
CA LEU A 58 -11.86 -22.29 22.05
C LEU A 58 -12.91 -21.58 21.18
N LEU A 59 -13.64 -22.33 20.36
CA LEU A 59 -14.66 -21.78 19.48
C LEU A 59 -15.85 -21.15 20.22
N SER A 60 -16.09 -21.56 21.47
CA SER A 60 -17.14 -21.02 22.34
C SER A 60 -16.72 -19.77 23.11
N GLU A 61 -15.42 -19.50 23.20
CA GLU A 61 -14.91 -18.33 23.90
C GLU A 61 -15.43 -17.03 23.28
N ARG A 62 -15.58 -16.03 24.13
CA ARG A 62 -16.00 -14.70 23.74
C ARG A 62 -14.79 -13.89 23.30
N VAL A 63 -14.93 -13.17 22.19
CA VAL A 63 -13.93 -12.19 21.76
C VAL A 63 -14.14 -10.88 22.51
N LEU A 64 -13.11 -10.42 23.22
CA LEU A 64 -13.14 -9.16 23.99
C LEU A 64 -12.65 -7.99 23.15
N THR A 65 -11.50 -8.14 22.50
CA THR A 65 -10.85 -7.11 21.68
C THR A 65 -10.28 -7.75 20.43
N ALA A 66 -10.23 -7.00 19.32
CA ALA A 66 -9.58 -7.43 18.10
C ALA A 66 -8.83 -6.27 17.46
N LYS A 67 -7.53 -6.44 17.25
CA LYS A 67 -6.65 -5.41 16.68
C LYS A 67 -5.94 -5.97 15.47
N TRP A 68 -6.10 -5.31 14.33
CA TRP A 68 -5.49 -5.75 13.09
C TRP A 68 -4.14 -5.10 12.86
N LYS A 69 -3.21 -5.91 12.37
CA LYS A 69 -1.98 -5.49 11.71
C LYS A 69 -1.91 -6.17 10.36
N GLY A 70 -2.47 -5.51 9.35
CA GLY A 70 -2.75 -6.14 8.06
C GLY A 70 -3.71 -7.32 8.22
N ARG A 71 -3.29 -8.50 7.76
CA ARG A 71 -4.11 -9.72 7.85
C ARG A 71 -4.08 -10.39 9.23
N LEU A 72 -3.13 -10.05 10.09
CA LEU A 72 -3.04 -10.63 11.43
C LEU A 72 -3.97 -9.89 12.38
N CYS A 73 -4.89 -10.63 13.00
CA CYS A 73 -5.76 -10.14 14.05
C CYS A 73 -5.23 -10.59 15.42
N HIS A 74 -4.75 -9.64 16.22
CA HIS A 74 -4.42 -9.86 17.62
C HIS A 74 -5.68 -9.71 18.45
N MET A 75 -6.08 -10.76 19.14
CA MET A 75 -7.34 -10.79 19.87
C MET A 75 -7.18 -11.33 21.27
N MET A 76 -8.02 -10.83 22.17
CA MET A 76 -8.12 -11.31 23.54
C MET A 76 -9.46 -12.00 23.69
N THR A 77 -9.45 -13.21 24.25
CA THR A 77 -10.66 -14.00 24.46
C THR A 77 -10.83 -14.28 25.95
N ASP A 78 -12.06 -14.63 26.33
CA ASP A 78 -12.39 -15.06 27.68
C ASP A 78 -13.56 -16.06 27.64
N TYR A 79 -13.78 -16.78 28.73
CA TYR A 79 -14.91 -17.66 28.87
C TYR A 79 -16.24 -16.87 28.79
N MET A 80 -17.27 -17.51 28.24
CA MET A 80 -18.62 -16.94 28.19
C MET A 80 -19.17 -16.76 29.62
N GLN A 81 -19.60 -15.55 29.95
CA GLN A 81 -20.29 -15.23 31.21
C GLN A 81 -21.75 -14.88 30.94
N GLU A 82 -22.69 -15.42 31.72
CA GLU A 82 -24.15 -15.34 31.47
C GLU A 82 -24.77 -13.94 31.66
N SER A 83 -24.02 -12.93 32.06
CA SER A 83 -24.56 -11.64 32.51
C SER A 83 -23.97 -10.39 31.85
N GLU A 84 -23.18 -10.52 30.78
CA GLU A 84 -22.55 -9.36 30.15
C GLU A 84 -23.24 -8.94 28.85
N GLU A 85 -23.62 -7.67 28.77
CA GLU A 85 -24.15 -7.04 27.56
C GLU A 85 -23.22 -7.28 26.37
N HIS A 86 -23.81 -7.62 25.21
CA HIS A 86 -23.09 -7.76 23.96
C HIS A 86 -22.51 -6.41 23.52
N LYS A 87 -21.29 -6.11 23.95
CA LYS A 87 -20.51 -5.01 23.38
C LYS A 87 -19.93 -5.45 22.04
N GLU A 88 -19.99 -4.55 21.05
CA GLU A 88 -19.23 -4.74 19.82
C GLU A 88 -17.74 -4.88 20.14
N VAL A 89 -17.06 -5.73 19.39
CA VAL A 89 -15.62 -5.96 19.61
C VAL A 89 -14.86 -4.72 19.14
N GLU A 90 -14.08 -4.14 20.05
CA GLU A 90 -13.22 -2.98 19.75
C GLU A 90 -12.29 -3.30 18.56
N GLY A 91 -12.15 -2.36 17.62
CA GLY A 91 -11.31 -2.46 16.41
C GLY A 91 -11.97 -3.10 15.20
N MET A 92 -13.10 -3.78 15.39
CA MET A 92 -13.79 -4.53 14.34
C MET A 92 -14.43 -3.63 13.28
N GLU A 93 -15.07 -2.54 13.71
CA GLU A 93 -15.73 -1.59 12.80
C GLU A 93 -14.72 -0.89 11.88
N ASP A 94 -13.55 -0.53 12.40
CA ASP A 94 -12.51 0.15 11.64
C ASP A 94 -11.89 -0.77 10.59
N HIS A 95 -11.65 -2.04 10.95
CA HIS A 95 -11.21 -3.04 9.97
C HIS A 95 -12.25 -3.28 8.87
N ASP A 96 -13.55 -3.36 9.23
CA ASP A 96 -14.62 -3.52 8.25
C ASP A 96 -14.71 -2.32 7.30
N ARG A 97 -14.53 -1.09 7.81
CA ARG A 97 -14.46 0.13 6.98
C ARG A 97 -13.27 0.09 6.04
N GLU A 98 -12.09 -0.30 6.52
CA GLU A 98 -10.90 -0.44 5.69
C GLU A 98 -11.10 -1.46 4.56
N LYS A 99 -11.61 -2.66 4.86
CA LYS A 99 -11.91 -3.68 3.84
C LYS A 99 -12.87 -3.16 2.78
N ARG A 100 -13.93 -2.44 3.19
CA ARG A 100 -14.86 -1.78 2.28
C ARG A 100 -14.17 -0.71 1.42
N LEU A 101 -13.26 0.06 2.00
CA LEU A 101 -12.49 1.05 1.25
C LEU A 101 -11.61 0.38 0.20
N ILE A 102 -10.86 -0.67 0.56
CA ILE A 102 -9.99 -1.40 -0.37
C ILE A 102 -10.79 -1.96 -1.54
N ILE A 103 -11.97 -2.54 -1.28
CA ILE A 103 -12.88 -2.99 -2.33
C ILE A 103 -13.31 -1.83 -3.24
N LYS A 104 -13.67 -0.68 -2.67
CA LYS A 104 -14.07 0.51 -3.43
C LYS A 104 -12.92 1.09 -4.28
N LEU A 105 -11.70 1.12 -3.74
CA LEU A 105 -10.49 1.55 -4.44
C LEU A 105 -10.18 0.62 -5.61
N LYS A 106 -10.25 -0.69 -5.38
CA LYS A 106 -10.06 -1.70 -6.43
C LYS A 106 -11.07 -1.52 -7.57
N ALA A 107 -12.36 -1.37 -7.26
CA ALA A 107 -13.38 -1.14 -8.27
C ALA A 107 -13.13 0.16 -9.08
N GLY A 108 -12.68 1.23 -8.41
CA GLY A 108 -12.28 2.47 -9.07
C GLY A 108 -11.08 2.29 -10.00
N TYR A 109 -10.06 1.54 -9.56
CA TYR A 109 -8.87 1.25 -10.36
C TYR A 109 -9.19 0.36 -11.57
N GLU A 110 -10.01 -0.67 -11.41
CA GLU A 110 -10.47 -1.54 -12.50
C GLU A 110 -11.27 -0.73 -13.54
N THR A 111 -12.18 0.15 -13.09
CA THR A 111 -12.93 1.05 -13.98
C THR A 111 -11.98 1.98 -14.76
N TYR A 112 -10.94 2.49 -14.10
CA TYR A 112 -9.92 3.31 -14.74
C TYR A 112 -9.14 2.54 -15.82
N ILE A 113 -8.68 1.32 -15.51
CA ILE A 113 -8.01 0.45 -16.48
C ILE A 113 -8.93 0.20 -17.68
N GLU A 114 -10.19 -0.17 -17.45
CA GLU A 114 -11.13 -0.39 -18.54
C GLU A 114 -11.35 0.85 -19.42
N GLY A 115 -11.42 2.04 -18.82
CA GLY A 115 -11.49 3.30 -19.54
C GLY A 115 -10.26 3.54 -20.41
N MET A 116 -9.08 3.27 -19.88
CA MET A 116 -7.80 3.40 -20.58
C MET A 116 -7.68 2.43 -21.76
N MET A 117 -8.10 1.18 -21.58
CA MET A 117 -8.05 0.15 -22.64
C MET A 117 -8.93 0.47 -23.86
N ARG A 118 -9.85 1.43 -23.76
CA ARG A 118 -10.71 1.90 -24.86
C ARG A 118 -10.10 3.08 -25.64
N LYS A 119 -8.98 3.64 -25.17
CA LYS A 119 -8.30 4.79 -25.78
C LYS A 119 -7.28 4.34 -26.84
N PRO A 120 -6.99 5.19 -27.85
CA PRO A 120 -5.88 4.92 -28.76
C PRO A 120 -4.55 5.02 -28.01
N VAL A 121 -3.55 4.23 -28.45
CA VAL A 121 -2.22 4.16 -27.82
C VAL A 121 -1.56 5.53 -27.69
N SER A 122 -1.76 6.43 -28.66
CA SER A 122 -1.23 7.80 -28.62
C SER A 122 -1.76 8.59 -27.42
N GLU A 123 -3.05 8.46 -27.08
CA GLU A 123 -3.61 9.11 -25.89
C GLU A 123 -3.08 8.47 -24.60
N VAL A 124 -2.92 7.15 -24.58
CA VAL A 124 -2.42 6.43 -23.39
C VAL A 124 -0.99 6.84 -23.04
N ILE A 125 -0.14 7.08 -24.05
CA ILE A 125 1.24 7.54 -23.85
C ILE A 125 1.28 8.89 -23.13
N GLU A 126 0.43 9.85 -23.53
CA GLU A 126 0.35 11.17 -22.89
C GLU A 126 -0.14 11.09 -21.43
N MET A 127 -0.85 10.01 -21.08
CA MET A 127 -1.36 9.77 -19.72
C MET A 127 -0.31 9.16 -18.78
N ALA A 128 0.94 8.94 -19.19
CA ALA A 128 1.96 8.27 -18.37
C ALA A 128 2.11 8.79 -16.92
N PRO A 129 2.06 10.12 -16.64
CA PRO A 129 2.07 10.63 -15.27
C PRO A 129 0.83 10.20 -14.46
N GLU A 130 -0.35 10.24 -15.08
CA GLU A 130 -1.60 9.80 -14.46
C GLU A 130 -1.60 8.29 -14.20
N ILE A 131 -1.07 7.49 -15.13
CA ILE A 131 -0.93 6.03 -14.99
C ILE A 131 -0.03 5.70 -13.82
N SER A 132 1.09 6.41 -13.69
CA SER A 132 2.04 6.23 -12.59
C SER A 132 1.39 6.59 -11.25
N ALA A 133 0.67 7.71 -11.18
CA ALA A 133 -0.11 8.11 -10.02
C ALA A 133 -1.19 7.07 -9.65
N ALA A 134 -1.94 6.59 -10.65
CA ALA A 134 -3.02 5.62 -10.47
C ALA A 134 -2.50 4.31 -9.88
N LYS A 135 -1.38 3.80 -10.43
CA LYS A 135 -0.74 2.59 -9.95
C LYS A 135 -0.26 2.74 -8.50
N LEU A 136 0.46 3.81 -8.19
CA LEU A 136 0.97 4.07 -6.84
C LEU A 136 -0.18 4.14 -5.82
N ILE A 137 -1.23 4.92 -6.12
CA ILE A 137 -2.38 5.05 -5.22
C ILE A 137 -3.04 3.70 -5.00
N TYR A 138 -3.25 2.90 -6.05
CA TYR A 138 -3.85 1.58 -5.88
C TYR A 138 -2.99 0.65 -5.04
N GLU A 139 -1.68 0.57 -5.32
CA GLU A 139 -0.75 -0.32 -4.63
C GLU A 139 -0.63 0.03 -3.15
N GLU A 140 -0.38 1.29 -2.82
CA GLU A 140 -0.19 1.74 -1.44
C GLU A 140 -1.48 1.72 -0.63
N MET A 141 -2.58 2.24 -1.20
CA MET A 141 -3.85 2.34 -0.45
C MET A 141 -4.57 1.00 -0.31
N SER A 142 -4.16 -0.03 -1.05
CA SER A 142 -4.70 -1.39 -0.92
C SER A 142 -3.93 -2.26 0.09
N VAL A 143 -2.85 -1.74 0.68
CA VAL A 143 -2.12 -2.44 1.74
C VAL A 143 -2.97 -2.47 3.00
N GLU A 144 -3.39 -3.66 3.41
CA GLU A 144 -4.17 -3.83 4.64
C GLU A 144 -3.41 -3.36 5.88
N GLY A 145 -4.08 -2.60 6.73
CA GLY A 145 -3.55 -2.05 7.98
C GLY A 145 -2.72 -0.79 7.82
N ALA A 146 -2.43 -0.34 6.59
CA ALA A 146 -1.57 0.83 6.37
C ALA A 146 -2.30 2.16 6.68
N PHE A 147 -3.60 2.24 6.38
CA PHE A 147 -4.36 3.50 6.40
C PHE A 147 -5.75 3.36 7.04
N THR A 148 -5.92 2.41 7.96
CA THR A 148 -7.21 2.09 8.61
C THR A 148 -7.90 3.34 9.18
N GLU A 149 -7.15 4.24 9.82
CA GLU A 149 -7.67 5.48 10.43
C GLU A 149 -8.34 6.45 9.44
N TYR A 150 -7.97 6.38 8.16
CA TYR A 150 -8.54 7.25 7.11
C TYR A 150 -9.76 6.64 6.43
N ALA A 151 -10.09 5.36 6.70
CA ALA A 151 -11.14 4.65 5.98
C ALA A 151 -12.50 5.33 6.09
N ALA A 152 -12.87 5.81 7.29
CA ALA A 152 -14.13 6.51 7.51
C ALA A 152 -14.26 7.80 6.69
N LYS A 153 -13.16 8.56 6.53
CA LYS A 153 -13.13 9.79 5.74
C LYS A 153 -13.19 9.49 4.24
N LEU A 154 -12.39 8.53 3.77
CA LEU A 154 -12.29 8.20 2.35
C LEU A 154 -13.58 7.55 1.83
N LEU A 155 -14.28 6.77 2.65
CA LEU A 155 -15.56 6.16 2.27
C LEU A 155 -16.67 7.18 1.98
N GLN A 156 -16.57 8.40 2.51
CA GLN A 156 -17.53 9.48 2.24
C GLN A 156 -17.36 10.08 0.82
N MET A 157 -16.21 9.87 0.19
CA MET A 157 -15.96 10.33 -1.18
C MET A 157 -16.76 9.49 -2.17
N GLU A 158 -17.29 10.11 -3.21
CA GLU A 158 -17.98 9.41 -4.30
C GLU A 158 -17.04 8.40 -4.97
N ASN A 159 -15.87 8.90 -5.43
CA ASN A 159 -14.79 8.10 -6.01
C ASN A 159 -13.46 8.40 -5.28
N PRO A 160 -13.14 7.66 -4.19
CA PRO A 160 -11.91 7.89 -3.43
C PRO A 160 -10.66 7.61 -4.27
N PHE A 161 -10.71 6.63 -5.19
CA PHE A 161 -9.58 6.28 -6.04
C PHE A 161 -9.19 7.45 -6.96
N GLU A 162 -10.16 7.99 -7.71
CA GLU A 162 -9.93 9.13 -8.60
C GLU A 162 -9.51 10.38 -7.83
N THR A 163 -10.13 10.64 -6.68
CA THR A 163 -9.81 11.79 -5.84
C THR A 163 -8.34 11.75 -5.38
N LEU A 164 -7.89 10.60 -4.86
CA LEU A 164 -6.51 10.43 -4.39
C LEU A 164 -5.50 10.49 -5.53
N ARG A 165 -5.80 9.84 -6.67
CA ARG A 165 -4.95 9.89 -7.87
C ARG A 165 -4.77 11.32 -8.37
N ASN A 166 -5.86 12.07 -8.53
CA ASN A 166 -5.81 13.44 -9.02
C ASN A 166 -5.07 14.36 -8.04
N ARG A 167 -5.26 14.12 -6.73
CA ARG A 167 -4.53 14.85 -5.69
C ARG A 167 -3.04 14.59 -5.75
N TRP A 168 -2.64 13.31 -5.80
CA TRP A 168 -1.23 12.93 -5.94
C TRP A 168 -0.61 13.54 -7.21
N LEU A 169 -1.30 13.43 -8.35
CA LEU A 169 -0.83 14.01 -9.60
C LEU A 169 -0.59 15.52 -9.50
N SER A 170 -1.47 16.26 -8.81
CA SER A 170 -1.29 17.70 -8.60
C SER A 170 -0.10 18.05 -7.69
N GLU A 171 0.27 17.15 -6.78
CA GLU A 171 1.42 17.34 -5.89
C GLU A 171 2.75 17.05 -6.60
N GLN A 172 2.73 16.24 -7.67
CA GLN A 172 3.90 15.95 -8.50
C GLN A 172 4.11 16.94 -9.66
N GLY A 173 3.16 17.84 -9.92
CA GLY A 173 3.18 18.77 -11.07
C GLY A 173 4.17 19.94 -10.95
N GLY A 174 5.31 19.74 -10.30
CA GLY A 174 6.35 20.76 -10.12
C GLY A 174 7.11 21.07 -11.41
N ASP A 175 7.68 22.27 -11.46
CA ASP A 175 8.67 22.62 -12.48
C ASP A 175 9.94 21.81 -12.25
N HIS A 176 10.35 20.99 -13.23
CA HIS A 176 11.56 20.16 -13.15
C HIS A 176 12.81 20.79 -13.81
N HIS A 177 12.71 22.03 -14.28
CA HIS A 177 13.82 22.66 -15.01
C HIS A 177 15.04 22.86 -14.11
N GLU A 178 14.88 23.16 -12.82
CA GLU A 178 16.02 23.34 -11.90
C GLU A 178 16.73 22.01 -11.60
N GLU A 179 15.97 20.91 -11.40
CA GLU A 179 16.54 19.59 -11.18
C GLU A 179 17.30 19.09 -12.42
N LEU A 180 16.76 19.36 -13.61
CA LEU A 180 17.40 19.04 -14.87
C LEU A 180 18.65 19.91 -15.10
N ASP A 181 18.61 21.20 -14.80
CA ASP A 181 19.78 22.09 -14.88
C ASP A 181 20.91 21.59 -13.96
N HIS A 182 20.58 21.24 -12.72
CA HIS A 182 21.54 20.64 -11.78
C HIS A 182 22.11 19.30 -12.25
N LEU A 183 21.31 18.46 -12.90
CA LEU A 183 21.78 17.21 -13.49
C LEU A 183 22.76 17.47 -14.64
N LEU A 184 22.43 18.39 -15.54
CA LEU A 184 23.28 18.76 -16.68
C LEU A 184 24.60 19.37 -16.21
N TRP A 185 24.56 20.30 -15.26
CA TRP A 185 25.75 20.87 -14.64
C TRP A 185 26.64 19.80 -13.98
N ARG A 186 26.04 18.84 -13.26
CA ARG A 186 26.81 17.73 -12.65
C ARG A 186 27.51 16.88 -13.71
N MET A 187 26.85 16.62 -14.84
CA MET A 187 27.44 15.87 -15.94
C MET A 187 28.62 16.63 -16.57
N SER A 188 28.51 17.95 -16.74
CA SER A 188 29.60 18.75 -17.32
C SER A 188 30.82 18.86 -16.40
N GLU A 189 30.64 18.88 -15.08
CA GLU A 189 31.74 18.95 -14.11
C GLU A 189 32.40 17.58 -13.85
N GLN A 190 31.67 16.48 -14.02
CA GLN A 190 32.17 15.12 -13.76
C GLN A 190 32.71 14.39 -15.00
N ASP A 191 32.53 14.96 -16.20
CA ASP A 191 33.03 14.40 -17.45
C ASP A 191 34.24 15.21 -17.99
N PRO A 192 35.50 14.82 -17.69
CA PRO A 192 36.68 15.51 -18.19
C PRO A 192 36.82 15.43 -19.72
N THR A 193 36.02 14.61 -20.40
CA THR A 193 36.04 14.46 -21.86
C THR A 193 35.12 15.42 -22.62
N CYS A 194 34.17 16.10 -21.97
CA CYS A 194 33.25 17.04 -22.64
C CYS A 194 33.82 18.48 -22.72
N ASN A 195 34.68 18.87 -21.78
CA ASN A 195 35.29 20.21 -21.73
C ASN A 195 36.29 20.52 -22.87
N SER A 196 36.62 19.55 -23.73
CA SER A 196 37.55 19.77 -24.86
C SER A 196 36.89 20.20 -26.17
N VAL A 197 35.56 20.12 -26.32
CA VAL A 197 34.90 20.32 -27.62
C VAL A 197 34.41 21.76 -27.85
N LEU A 198 34.33 22.61 -26.81
CA LEU A 198 33.81 23.98 -26.94
C LEU A 198 34.86 25.10 -27.03
N ASN A 199 36.16 24.78 -26.98
CA ASN A 199 37.22 25.80 -26.98
C ASN A 199 37.93 26.01 -28.33
N SER A 200 37.31 25.64 -29.46
CA SER A 200 37.89 25.87 -30.80
C SER A 200 37.13 26.87 -31.67
N GLU A 201 36.71 28.00 -31.12
CA GLU A 201 36.36 29.17 -31.94
C GLU A 201 36.98 30.44 -31.35
N GLY A 202 37.86 31.07 -32.15
CA GLY A 202 38.22 32.49 -31.98
C GLY A 202 39.64 32.80 -31.51
N ILE A 203 40.61 32.79 -32.44
CA ILE A 203 41.65 33.83 -32.43
C ILE A 203 41.73 34.43 -33.84
N GLU A 204 41.04 35.56 -34.00
CA GLU A 204 41.36 36.55 -35.02
C GLU A 204 42.73 37.15 -34.71
N THR A 205 43.60 37.27 -35.73
CA THR A 205 44.51 38.42 -35.82
C THR A 205 44.67 38.81 -37.29
N SER A 206 44.16 40.00 -37.62
CA SER A 206 44.59 40.85 -38.74
C SER A 206 45.14 42.15 -38.11
N PRO A 207 45.91 43.03 -38.78
CA PRO A 207 46.22 43.09 -40.22
C PRO A 207 47.69 43.40 -40.58
N ALA A 208 48.05 43.24 -41.86
CA ALA A 208 49.11 44.02 -42.49
C ALA A 208 48.80 44.30 -43.97
N VAL A 209 48.61 45.57 -44.26
CA VAL A 209 48.45 46.17 -45.59
C VAL A 209 49.72 45.97 -46.42
N LYS A 210 49.62 45.41 -47.62
CA LYS A 210 50.34 45.93 -48.81
C LYS A 210 49.48 45.80 -50.05
N GLN A 211 49.29 46.96 -50.65
CA GLN A 211 48.66 47.23 -51.92
C GLN A 211 49.62 46.85 -53.04
N GLU A 212 49.19 46.06 -54.02
CA GLU A 212 49.63 46.24 -55.41
C GLU A 212 48.61 45.60 -56.36
N VAL A 213 48.16 46.44 -57.29
CA VAL A 213 47.22 46.15 -58.36
C VAL A 213 48.04 45.77 -59.58
N ALA A 214 47.71 44.66 -60.25
CA ALA A 214 47.98 44.50 -61.67
C ALA A 214 46.92 43.61 -62.33
N MET A 215 46.31 44.16 -63.37
CA MET A 215 45.31 43.53 -64.23
C MET A 215 45.95 42.53 -65.20
N CYS A 216 45.32 41.37 -65.36
CA CYS A 216 44.84 40.75 -66.61
C CYS A 216 44.53 39.27 -66.37
#